data_AF-A0A6M0QCV4-F1
#
_entry.id   AF-A0A6M0QCV4-F1
#
_cell.length_a   1.000
_cell.length_b   1.000
_cell.length_c   1.000
_cell.angle_alpha   90.00
_cell.angle_beta   90.00
_cell.angle_gamma   90.00
#
_symmetry.space_group_name_H-M   'P 1'
#
loop_
_entity.id
_entity.type
_entity.pdbx_description
1 polymer ?
#
loop_
_entity_poly.entity_id
_entity_poly.type
_entity_poly.pdbx_seq_one_letter_code
_entity_poly.pdbx_strand_id
1 'polypeptide(L)' 'MVIPYTICFIKKNEELLMLYRMKSPNLHKWNGVGGKIEIGENPLQSV' A
#
# COMPACT_ATOMS: atom_id res chain seq x y z
N MET A 1 -11.77 1.80 -15.60
CA MET A 1 -11.49 2.37 -14.26
C MET A 1 -10.03 2.08 -13.98
N VAL A 2 -9.16 3.09 -14.01
CA VAL A 2 -7.72 2.90 -13.73
C VAL A 2 -7.54 2.75 -12.22
N ILE A 3 -6.92 1.66 -11.79
CA ILE A 3 -6.56 1.45 -10.39
C ILE A 3 -5.23 2.20 -10.16
N PRO A 4 -5.19 3.35 -9.46
CA PRO A 4 -3.99 4.19 -9.44
C PRO A 4 -3.03 3.86 -8.31
N TYR A 5 -3.37 2.89 -7.45
CA TYR A 5 -2.63 2.59 -6.24
C TYR A 5 -2.63 1.10 -5.91
N THR A 6 -1.60 0.66 -5.21
CA THR A 6 -1.51 -0.66 -4.61
C THR A 6 -1.63 -0.60 -3.09
N ILE A 7 -2.08 -1.71 -2.53
CA ILE A 7 -1.95 -2.02 -1.11
C ILE A 7 -1.58 -3.50 -0.98
N CYS A 8 -0.56 -3.77 -0.18
CA CYS A 8 0.02 -5.08 0.08
C CYS A 8 0.05 -5.33 1.59
N PHE A 9 -0.30 -6.56 1.95
CA PHE A 9 -0.32 -7.04 3.32
C PHE A 9 0.79 -8.06 3.49
N ILE A 10 1.85 -7.69 4.21
CA ILE A 10 2.95 -8.59 4.53
C ILE A 10 2.58 -9.31 5.82
N LYS A 11 2.26 -10.60 5.70
CA LYS A 11 1.89 -11.49 6.81
C LYS A 11 3.04 -12.43 7.15
N LYS A 12 3.34 -12.58 8.44
CA LYS A 12 4.26 -13.59 8.97
C LYS A 12 3.59 -14.27 10.16
N ASN A 13 3.21 -15.53 10.03
CA ASN A 13 2.41 -16.26 11.02
C ASN A 13 1.14 -15.45 11.38
N GLU A 14 0.95 -15.10 12.66
CA GLU A 14 -0.17 -14.30 13.16
C GLU A 14 0.10 -12.77 13.17
N GLU A 15 1.23 -12.34 12.63
CA GLU A 15 1.63 -10.93 12.58
C GLU A 15 1.40 -10.32 11.20
N LEU A 16 1.00 -9.04 11.19
CA LEU A 16 0.81 -8.24 9.99
C LEU A 16 1.63 -6.95 10.07
N LEU A 17 2.47 -6.69 9.07
CA LEU A 17 3.17 -5.42 8.97
C LEU A 17 2.22 -4.33 8.47
N MET A 18 2.11 -3.25 9.24
CA MET A 18 1.27 -2.11 8.95
C MET A 18 2.08 -0.81 9.08
N LEU A 19 1.73 0.19 8.26
CA LEU A 19 2.31 1.54 8.31
C LEU A 19 1.32 2.49 9.00
N TYR A 20 1.76 3.14 10.08
CA TYR A 20 1.00 4.25 10.66
C TYR A 20 1.21 5.51 9.82
N ARG A 21 0.13 6.01 9.22
CA ARG A 21 0.20 7.08 8.22
C ARG A 21 0.27 8.45 8.89
N MET A 22 1.30 9.22 8.54
CA MET A 22 1.50 10.60 8.99
C MET A 22 1.13 11.66 7.93
N LYS A 23 0.42 11.26 6.86
CA LYS A 23 -0.01 12.14 5.76
C LYS A 23 -1.40 11.78 5.25
N SER A 24 -2.16 12.79 4.78
CA SER A 24 -3.41 12.61 4.04
C SER A 24 -3.24 11.70 2.81
N PRO A 25 -4.30 11.02 2.34
CA PRO A 25 -5.68 11.04 2.86
C PRO A 25 -5.91 10.16 4.10
N ASN A 26 -5.01 9.22 4.39
CA ASN A 26 -5.19 8.24 5.47
C ASN A 26 -4.46 8.63 6.77
N LEU A 27 -4.33 9.92 7.07
CA LEU A 27 -3.63 10.41 8.26
C LEU A 27 -4.17 9.74 9.55
N HIS A 28 -3.25 9.31 10.43
CA HIS A 28 -3.52 8.65 11.71
C HIS A 28 -4.28 7.31 11.62
N LYS A 29 -4.22 6.65 10.45
CA LYS A 29 -4.72 5.29 10.26
C LYS A 29 -3.57 4.32 9.99
N TRP A 30 -3.74 3.07 10.41
CA TRP A 30 -2.89 1.96 9.99
C TRP A 30 -3.27 1.53 8.58
N ASN A 31 -2.27 1.29 7.72
CA ASN A 31 -2.48 0.84 6.35
C ASN A 31 -1.48 -0.25 5.95
N GLY A 32 -1.80 -1.01 4.91
CA GLY A 32 -0.83 -1.89 4.26
C GLY A 32 0.29 -1.10 3.56
N VAL A 33 1.36 -1.80 3.18
CA VAL A 33 2.45 -1.23 2.37
C VAL A 33 1.95 -1.03 0.95
N GLY A 34 2.37 0.03 0.26
CA GLY A 34 1.93 0.28 -1.12
C GLY A 34 2.05 1.75 -1.50
N GLY A 35 1.69 2.04 -2.74
CA GLY A 35 1.95 3.34 -3.35
C GLY A 35 1.12 3.61 -4.59
N LYS A 36 1.54 4.65 -5.32
CA LYS A 36 1.02 4.94 -6.66
C LYS A 36 1.62 3.94 -7.64
N ILE A 37 0.85 3.59 -8.68
CA ILE A 37 1.39 2.89 -9.84
C ILE A 37 1.94 3.96 -10.80
N GLU A 38 3.22 3.87 -11.14
CA GLU A 38 3.88 4.79 -12.08
C GLU A 38 3.65 4.36 -13.54
N ILE A 39 3.96 5.25 -14.49
CA ILE A 39 3.75 4.98 -15.92
C ILE A 39 4.60 3.79 -16.35
N GLY A 40 3.95 2.77 -16.91
CA GLY A 40 4.61 1.56 -17.41
C GLY A 40 4.73 0.44 -16.37
N GLU A 41 4.37 0.70 -15.11
CA GLU A 41 4.27 -0.35 -14.09
C GLU A 41 2.94 -1.09 -14.20
N ASN A 42 2.97 -2.41 -13.97
CA ASN A 42 1.78 -3.15 -13.59
C ASN A 42 1.63 -3.18 -12.06
N PRO A 43 0.45 -3.53 -11.51
CA PRO A 43 0.21 -3.51 -10.06
C PRO A 43 1.15 -4.39 -9.22
N LEU A 44 1.70 -5.47 -9.80
CA LEU A 44 2.65 -6.33 -9.08
C LEU A 44 4.06 -5.73 -9.06
N GLN A 45 4.46 -5.00 -10.10
CA GLN A 45 5.77 -4.34 -10.16
C GLN A 45 5.88 -3.14 -9.22
N SER A 46 4.77 -2.49 -8.92
CA SER A 46 4.73 -1.27 -8.10
C SER A 46 4.70 -1.54 -6.58
N VAL A 47 5.00 -2.75 -6.11
CA VAL A 47 4.92 -3.12 -4.67
C VAL A 47 6.06 -3.99 -4.20
#